data_AF-A0A5Q4GE94-F1
#
_entry.id   AF-A0A5Q4GE94-F1
#
_cell.length_a   1.000
_cell.length_b   1.000
_cell.length_c   1.000
_cell.angle_alpha   90.00
_cell.angle_beta   90.00
_cell.angle_gamma   90.00
#
_symmetry.space_group_name_H-M   'P 1'
#
loop_
_entity.id
_entity.type
_entity.pdbx_description
1 polymer ?
#
loop_
_entity_poly.entity_id
_entity_poly.type
_entity_poly.pdbx_seq_one_letter_code
_entity_poly.pdbx_strand_id
1 'polypeptide(L)' 'MNHARTRFLQLPLSAVAAALLLAGCATTSTPPPQATDARSVDQRYVSTVERHALRTGAKVHWVNPPRTRDRRRGVDPFED' A
#
# COMPACT_ATOMS: atom_id res chain seq x y z
N MET A 1 41.91 30.69 -26.12
CA MET A 1 41.87 29.92 -24.86
C MET A 1 40.52 30.07 -24.13
N ASN A 2 39.36 29.64 -24.68
CA ASN A 2 38.06 29.84 -24.01
C ASN A 2 37.12 28.60 -23.96
N HIS A 3 37.47 27.44 -24.52
CA HIS A 3 36.57 26.27 -24.57
C HIS A 3 36.73 25.24 -23.43
N ALA A 4 37.73 25.38 -22.57
CA ALA A 4 37.96 24.42 -21.48
C ALA A 4 37.06 24.66 -20.24
N ARG A 5 36.45 25.85 -20.12
CA ARG A 5 35.66 26.25 -18.95
C ARG A 5 34.17 25.88 -19.04
N THR A 6 33.63 25.69 -20.23
CA THR A 6 32.20 25.40 -20.44
C THR A 6 31.82 23.94 -20.15
N ARG A 7 32.76 23.00 -20.25
CA ARG A 7 32.50 21.57 -19.99
C ARG A 7 32.40 21.24 -18.49
N PHE A 8 33.05 22.02 -17.64
CA PHE A 8 33.00 21.83 -16.18
C PHE A 8 31.66 22.27 -15.58
N LEU A 9 30.93 23.18 -16.24
CA LEU A 9 29.63 23.67 -15.79
C LEU A 9 28.43 22.84 -16.31
N GLN A 10 28.64 21.94 -17.28
CA GLN A 10 27.58 21.10 -17.86
C GLN A 10 27.31 19.82 -17.06
N LEU A 11 28.31 19.32 -16.32
CA LEU A 11 28.17 18.16 -15.42
C LEU A 11 27.18 18.36 -14.25
N PRO A 12 27.15 19.51 -13.54
CA PRO A 12 26.21 19.67 -12.44
C PRO A 12 24.75 19.85 -12.89
N LEU A 13 24.51 20.35 -14.11
CA LEU A 13 23.17 20.69 -14.58
C LEU A 13 22.32 19.44 -14.90
N SER A 14 22.94 18.40 -15.46
CA SER A 14 22.29 17.12 -15.74
C SER A 14 21.96 16.33 -14.46
N ALA A 15 22.82 16.42 -13.44
CA ALA A 15 22.58 15.79 -12.14
C ALA A 15 21.37 16.40 -11.41
N VAL A 16 21.22 17.72 -11.46
CA VAL A 16 20.05 18.42 -10.85
C VAL A 16 18.75 18.07 -11.59
N ALA A 17 18.79 18.00 -12.93
CA ALA A 17 17.62 17.60 -13.72
C ALA A 17 17.16 16.15 -13.43
N ALA A 18 18.11 15.23 -13.23
CA ALA A 18 17.80 13.85 -12.84
C ALA A 18 17.15 13.80 -11.45
N ALA A 19 17.65 14.54 -10.47
CA ALA A 19 17.09 14.56 -9.12
C ALA A 19 15.64 15.10 -9.06
N LEU A 20 15.29 16.07 -9.91
CA LEU A 20 13.92 16.60 -10.00
C LEU A 20 12.92 15.58 -10.59
N LEU A 21 13.36 14.68 -11.48
CA LEU A 21 12.51 13.65 -12.07
C LEU A 21 12.16 12.53 -11.07
N LEU A 22 13.03 12.24 -10.10
CA LEU A 22 12.75 11.23 -9.06
C LEU A 22 11.74 11.69 -7.99
N ALA A 23 11.51 13.00 -7.84
CA ALA A 23 10.61 13.54 -6.82
C ALA A 23 9.11 13.36 -7.14
N GLY A 24 8.76 12.90 -8.35
CA GLY A 24 7.36 12.80 -8.81
C GLY A 24 6.64 11.48 -8.52
N CYS A 25 7.33 10.42 -8.08
CA CYS A 25 6.72 9.08 -7.97
C CYS A 25 5.87 8.85 -6.70
N ALA A 26 5.75 9.83 -5.81
CA ALA A 26 4.93 9.73 -4.60
C ALA A 26 3.73 10.71 -4.62
N THR A 27 3.14 10.97 -5.80
CA THR A 27 1.82 11.61 -5.86
C THR A 27 0.84 10.73 -5.09
N THR A 28 0.50 11.20 -3.90
CA THR A 28 -0.47 10.60 -3.00
C THR A 28 -1.82 10.54 -3.70
N SER A 29 -2.18 9.35 -4.18
CA SER A 29 -3.57 9.03 -4.47
C SER A 29 -4.32 9.14 -3.14
N THR A 30 -4.98 10.27 -2.89
CA THR A 30 -5.95 10.38 -1.80
C THR A 30 -7.00 9.29 -2.06
N PRO A 31 -7.10 8.24 -1.23
CA PRO A 31 -8.13 7.25 -1.44
C PRO A 31 -9.48 7.98 -1.29
N PRO A 32 -10.43 7.77 -2.22
CA PRO A 32 -11.77 8.33 -2.05
C PRO A 32 -12.31 7.90 -0.68
N PRO A 33 -13.12 8.74 0.00
CA PRO A 33 -13.74 8.35 1.25
C PRO A 33 -14.52 7.06 0.99
N GLN A 34 -14.01 5.94 1.51
CA GLN A 34 -14.68 4.66 1.40
C GLN A 34 -16.02 4.83 2.10
N ALA A 35 -17.10 4.75 1.34
CA ALA A 35 -18.42 4.55 1.90
C ALA A 35 -18.29 3.38 2.89
N THR A 36 -18.53 3.64 4.17
CA THR A 36 -18.48 2.62 5.22
C THR A 36 -19.65 1.68 5.00
N ASP A 37 -19.51 0.76 4.05
CA ASP A 37 -20.46 -0.31 3.83
C ASP A 37 -20.55 -1.09 5.14
N ALA A 38 -21.77 -1.21 5.68
CA ALA A 38 -22.10 -1.87 6.95
C ALA A 38 -21.79 -3.38 6.97
N ARG A 39 -21.04 -3.88 5.98
CA ARG A 39 -20.56 -5.26 5.82
C ARG A 39 -19.13 -5.28 5.29
N SER A 40 -18.26 -4.40 5.79
CA SER A 40 -16.85 -4.43 5.44
C SER A 40 -16.22 -5.76 5.86
N VAL A 41 -15.47 -6.38 4.96
CA VAL A 41 -14.65 -7.57 5.25
C VAL A 41 -13.61 -7.21 6.31
N ASP A 42 -13.36 -8.11 7.26
CA ASP A 42 -12.28 -7.92 8.24
C ASP A 42 -10.93 -8.13 7.54
N GLN A 43 -10.41 -7.04 6.98
CA GLN A 43 -9.14 -7.03 6.24
C GLN A 43 -7.94 -7.43 7.11
N ARG A 44 -7.99 -7.15 8.42
CA ARG A 44 -6.90 -7.49 9.33
C ARG A 44 -6.83 -9.00 9.51
N TYR A 45 -7.97 -9.65 9.72
CA TYR A 45 -8.03 -11.09 9.84
C TYR A 45 -7.63 -11.77 8.52
N VAL A 46 -8.25 -11.36 7.41
CA VAL A 46 -8.00 -11.93 6.08
C VAL A 46 -6.52 -11.87 5.72
N SER A 47 -5.90 -10.70 5.84
CA SER A 47 -4.47 -10.53 5.53
C SER A 47 -3.54 -11.31 6.46
N THR A 48 -3.97 -11.64 7.68
CA THR A 48 -3.20 -12.45 8.62
C THR A 48 -3.21 -13.91 8.19
N VAL A 49 -4.39 -14.44 7.85
CA VAL A 49 -4.54 -15.82 7.35
C VAL A 49 -3.82 -16.00 6.03
N GLU A 50 -3.95 -15.06 5.10
CA GLU A 50 -3.26 -15.12 3.80
C GLU A 50 -1.74 -15.10 3.95
N ARG A 51 -1.19 -14.25 4.83
CA ARG A 51 0.25 -14.25 5.13
C ARG A 51 0.72 -15.57 5.74
N HIS A 52 -0.09 -16.18 6.60
CA HIS A 52 0.26 -17.49 7.16
C HIS A 52 0.24 -18.57 6.08
N ALA A 53 -0.79 -18.60 5.24
CA ALA A 53 -0.91 -19.57 4.14
C ALA A 53 0.23 -19.44 3.12
N LEU A 54 0.65 -18.23 2.77
CA LEU A 54 1.79 -18.00 1.89
C LEU A 54 3.08 -18.59 2.47
N ARG A 55 3.31 -18.46 3.78
CA ARG A 55 4.49 -19.03 4.45
C ARG A 55 4.49 -20.55 4.49
N THR A 56 3.32 -21.19 4.41
CA THR A 56 3.18 -22.66 4.42
C THR A 56 3.02 -23.24 3.02
N GLY A 57 3.06 -22.42 1.96
CA GLY A 57 2.86 -22.87 0.58
C GLY A 57 1.40 -23.19 0.23
N ALA A 58 0.45 -22.79 1.07
CA ALA A 58 -0.98 -22.98 0.86
C ALA A 58 -1.62 -21.77 0.13
N LYS A 59 -2.69 -22.03 -0.63
CA LYS A 59 -3.50 -21.00 -1.28
C LYS A 59 -4.88 -20.92 -0.64
N VAL A 60 -5.29 -19.72 -0.23
CA VAL A 60 -6.59 -19.49 0.41
C VAL A 60 -7.58 -18.97 -0.61
N HIS A 61 -8.78 -19.55 -0.60
CA HIS A 61 -9.92 -19.12 -1.38
C HIS A 61 -11.09 -18.88 -0.43
N TRP A 62 -11.54 -17.62 -0.33
CA TRP A 62 -12.62 -17.25 0.57
C TRP A 62 -13.98 -17.42 -0.10
N VAL A 63 -14.77 -18.39 0.36
CA VAL A 63 -16.17 -18.55 -0.07
C VAL A 63 -17.10 -17.61 0.71
N ASN A 64 -16.83 -17.41 2.01
CA ASN A 64 -17.52 -16.47 2.88
C ASN A 64 -16.49 -15.79 3.80
N PRO A 65 -15.83 -14.70 3.36
CA PRO A 65 -14.79 -14.07 4.15
C PRO A 65 -15.38 -13.49 5.45
N PRO A 66 -14.59 -13.49 6.54
CA PRO A 66 -15.02 -12.93 7.81
C PRO A 66 -15.30 -11.44 7.64
N ARG A 67 -16.42 -11.01 8.22
CA ARG A 67 -16.87 -9.62 8.16
C ARG A 67 -16.55 -8.96 9.49
N THR A 68 -16.21 -7.68 9.43
CA THR A 68 -16.07 -6.85 10.62
C THR A 68 -17.39 -6.91 11.38
N ARG A 69 -17.35 -7.38 12.62
CA ARG A 69 -18.56 -7.42 13.45
C ARG A 69 -19.00 -6.00 13.72
N ASP A 70 -20.26 -5.72 13.42
CA ASP A 70 -20.94 -4.60 14.02
C ASP A 70 -20.95 -4.85 15.54
N ARG A 71 -20.26 -3.98 16.28
CA ARG A 71 -20.14 -4.04 17.76
C ARG A 71 -21.49 -4.05 18.48
N ARG A 72 -22.60 -3.83 17.75
CA ARG A 72 -23.98 -3.92 18.24
C ARG A 72 -24.46 -5.35 18.50
N ARG A 73 -23.81 -6.38 17.95
CA ARG A 73 -24.18 -7.78 18.19
C ARG A 73 -23.13 -8.40 19.10
N GLY A 74 -23.22 -8.10 20.39
CA GLY A 74 -22.40 -8.70 21.45
C GLY A 74 -22.72 -10.18 21.60
N VAL A 75 -22.22 -10.99 20.67
CA VAL A 75 -22.21 -12.45 20.75
C VAL A 75 -20.80 -12.87 20.36
N ASP A 76 -20.01 -13.17 21.37
CA ASP A 76 -18.70 -13.76 21.19
C ASP A 76 -18.88 -15.24 20.80
N PRO A 77 -18.27 -15.70 19.69
CA PRO A 77 -18.56 -16.99 19.04
C PRO A 77 -17.80 -18.16 19.69
N PHE A 78 -17.13 -17.90 20.82
CA PHE A 78 -16.26 -18.86 21.50
C PHE A 78 -16.42 -18.81 23.03
N GLU A 79 -17.51 -18.23 23.55
CA GLU A 79 -17.92 -18.54 24.93
C GLU A 79 -18.78 -19.80 24.88
N ASP A 80 -18.26 -20.87 25.47
CA ASP A 80 -18.99 -22.10 25.85
C ASP A 80 -19.90 -21.85 27.06
#